data_AF-A0AB33BLI4-F1
#
_entry.id   AF-A0AB33BLI4-F1
#
_cell.length_a   1.000
_cell.length_b   1.000
_cell.length_c   1.000
_cell.angle_alpha   90.00
_cell.angle_beta   90.00
_cell.angle_gamma   90.00
#
_symmetry.space_group_name_H-M   'P 1'
#
loop_
_entity.id
_entity.type
_entity.pdbx_description
1 polymer ?
#
loop_
_entity_poly.entity_id
_entity_poly.type
_entity_poly.pdbx_seq_one_letter_code
_entity_poly.pdbx_strand_id
1 'polypeptide(L)'
;MKETYLLIYTRYKFLIFSVYTLISAFGLFLQYINEVLSISSVLVIFSSTFFCLYAWFNGTFTFVFAIDVNSSTGEVYRRWCVILFSSLFYVYTLIDPFL
;
A
#
# COMPACT_ATOMS: atom_id res chain seq x y z
N MET A 1 -6.56 -16.68 7.14
CA MET A 1 -5.64 -15.99 6.20
C MET A 1 -6.26 -15.70 4.85
N LYS A 2 -6.71 -16.71 4.08
CA LYS A 2 -7.36 -16.49 2.76
C LYS A 2 -8.72 -15.79 2.90
N GLU A 3 -9.60 -16.36 3.71
CA GLU A 3 -10.93 -15.79 4.00
C GLU A 3 -10.82 -14.39 4.58
N THR A 4 -9.85 -14.17 5.48
CA THR A 4 -9.54 -12.86 6.04
C THR A 4 -9.18 -11.85 4.95
N TYR A 5 -8.29 -12.22 4.02
CA TYR A 5 -7.91 -11.37 2.89
C TYR A 5 -9.13 -11.04 2.01
N LEU A 6 -9.93 -12.04 1.64
CA LEU A 6 -11.11 -11.85 0.80
C LEU A 6 -12.19 -11.01 1.49
N LEU A 7 -12.39 -11.18 2.80
CA LEU A 7 -13.28 -10.34 3.60
C LEU A 7 -12.81 -8.88 3.61
N ILE A 8 -11.51 -8.67 3.81
CA ILE A 8 -10.90 -7.33 3.79
C ILE A 8 -11.06 -6.69 2.41
N TYR A 9 -10.72 -7.43 1.35
CA TYR A 9 -10.84 -6.97 -0.03
C TYR A 9 -12.28 -6.62 -0.42
N THR A 10 -13.27 -7.41 0.00
CA THR A 10 -14.67 -7.17 -0.38
C THR A 10 -15.32 -6.05 0.43
N ARG A 11 -15.08 -6.00 1.75
CA ARG A 11 -15.80 -5.10 2.65
C ARG A 11 -15.06 -3.79 2.94
N TYR A 12 -13.74 -3.79 2.90
CA TYR A 12 -12.92 -2.68 3.39
C TYR A 12 -12.05 -2.04 2.31
N LYS A 13 -12.22 -2.39 1.03
CA LYS A 13 -11.47 -1.81 -0.09
C LYS A 13 -11.43 -0.28 -0.07
N PHE A 14 -12.61 0.34 0.08
CA PHE A 14 -12.75 1.79 0.11
C PHE A 14 -12.16 2.42 1.38
N LEU A 15 -12.26 1.71 2.51
CA LEU A 15 -11.63 2.14 3.76
C LEU A 15 -10.10 2.15 3.61
N ILE A 16 -9.53 1.09 3.05
CA ILE A 16 -8.08 0.99 2.77
C ILE A 16 -7.64 2.13 1.84
N PHE A 17 -8.37 2.36 0.74
CA PHE A 17 -8.11 3.48 -0.16
C PHE A 17 -8.05 4.82 0.59
N SER A 18 -9.08 5.08 1.40
CA SER A 18 -9.20 6.31 2.18
C SER A 18 -8.05 6.46 3.18
N VAL A 19 -7.69 5.39 3.90
CA VAL A 19 -6.61 5.41 4.90
C VAL A 19 -5.27 5.75 4.25
N TYR A 20 -4.89 5.08 3.17
CA TYR A 20 -3.63 5.37 2.48
C TYR A 20 -3.60 6.79 1.92
N THR A 21 -4.71 7.26 1.34
CA THR A 21 -4.83 8.62 0.81
C THR A 21 -4.67 9.67 1.91
N LEU A 22 -5.33 9.47 3.06
CA LEU A 22 -5.24 10.39 4.21
C LEU A 22 -3.83 10.42 4.80
N ILE A 23 -3.20 9.27 4.98
CA ILE A 23 -1.82 9.20 5.49
C ILE A 23 -0.86 9.87 4.51
N SER A 24 -1.03 9.68 3.19
CA SER A 24 -0.20 10.32 2.17
C SER A 24 -0.36 11.84 2.20
N ALA A 25 -1.60 12.33 2.25
CA ALA A 25 -1.89 13.76 2.34
C ALA A 25 -1.28 14.37 3.62
N PHE A 26 -1.40 13.67 4.75
CA PHE A 26 -0.82 14.11 6.01
C PHE A 26 0.71 14.13 5.97
N GLY A 27 1.35 13.09 5.43
CA GLY A 27 2.81 13.03 5.30
C GLY A 27 3.36 14.11 4.38
N LEU A 28 2.71 14.36 3.24
CA LEU A 28 3.06 15.46 2.33
C LEU A 28 2.89 16.83 3.02
N PHE A 29 1.83 17.00 3.81
CA PHE A 29 1.62 18.21 4.60
C PHE A 29 2.75 18.39 5.64
N LEU A 30 3.14 17.34 6.36
CA LEU A 30 4.27 17.40 7.29
C LEU A 30 5.58 17.76 6.59
N GLN A 31 5.86 17.19 5.43
CA GLN A 31 7.07 17.52 4.66
C GLN A 31 7.06 18.97 4.17
N TYR A 32 5.88 19.48 3.79
CA TYR A 32 5.71 20.87 3.37
C TYR A 32 6.00 21.85 4.50
N ILE A 33 5.41 21.65 5.69
CA ILE A 33 5.59 22.59 6.83
C ILE A 33 7.02 22.58 7.39
N ASN A 34 7.79 21.51 7.15
CA ASN A 34 9.19 21.41 7.55
C ASN A 34 10.16 21.80 6.42
N GLU A 35 9.66 22.32 5.29
CA GLU A 35 10.46 22.77 4.15
C GLU A 35 11.37 21.69 3.52
N VAL A 36 11.05 20.41 3.74
CA VAL A 36 11.79 19.26 3.17
C VAL A 36 11.08 18.62 1.97
N LEU A 37 9.93 19.16 1.56
CA LEU A 37 9.15 18.63 0.45
C LEU A 37 9.87 18.82 -0.89
N SER A 38 10.11 17.71 -1.59
CA SER A 38 10.66 17.70 -2.95
C SER A 38 9.70 17.04 -3.94
N ILE A 39 9.82 17.38 -5.22
CA ILE A 39 9.04 16.74 -6.30
C ILE A 39 9.31 15.23 -6.32
N SER A 40 10.56 14.81 -6.09
CA SER A 40 10.93 13.40 -5.94
C SER A 40 10.16 12.74 -4.79
N SER A 41 10.08 13.38 -3.62
CA SER A 41 9.34 12.85 -2.46
C SER A 41 7.86 12.63 -2.81
N VAL A 42 7.23 13.59 -3.49
CA VAL A 42 5.83 13.48 -3.94
C VAL A 42 5.64 12.27 -4.86
N LEU A 43 6.51 12.10 -5.86
CA LEU A 43 6.43 10.99 -6.82
C LEU A 43 6.65 9.64 -6.15
N VAL A 44 7.60 9.57 -5.22
CA VAL A 44 7.92 8.34 -4.49
C VAL A 44 6.78 7.94 -3.54
N ILE A 45 6.17 8.90 -2.84
CA ILE A 45 4.99 8.66 -2.00
C ILE A 45 3.82 8.21 -2.85
N PHE A 46 3.55 8.88 -3.98
CA PHE A 46 2.45 8.47 -4.86
C PHE A 46 2.64 7.04 -5.40
N SER A 47 3.86 6.71 -5.83
CA SER A 47 4.21 5.39 -6.36
C SER A 47 4.11 4.29 -5.29
N SER A 48 4.58 4.56 -4.06
CA SER A 48 4.51 3.60 -2.96
C SER A 48 3.08 3.40 -2.45
N THR A 49 2.26 4.46 -2.38
CA THR A 49 0.83 4.40 -2.10
C THR A 49 0.11 3.55 -3.13
N PHE A 50 0.36 3.79 -4.43
CA PHE A 50 -0.20 2.99 -5.50
C PHE A 50 0.17 1.51 -5.35
N PHE A 51 1.43 1.20 -5.04
CA PHE A 51 1.90 -0.17 -4.84
C PHE A 51 1.24 -0.85 -3.62
N CYS A 52 1.03 -0.13 -2.52
CA CYS A 52 0.29 -0.66 -1.37
C CYS A 52 -1.17 -0.97 -1.72
N LEU A 53 -1.86 -0.04 -2.37
CA LEU A 53 -3.25 -0.23 -2.80
C LEU A 53 -3.37 -1.39 -3.78
N TYR A 54 -2.39 -1.55 -4.67
CA TYR A 54 -2.30 -2.67 -5.59
C TYR A 54 -2.19 -4.02 -4.85
N ALA A 55 -1.37 -4.10 -3.81
CA ALA A 55 -1.24 -5.30 -2.99
C ALA A 55 -2.57 -5.67 -2.32
N TRP A 56 -3.33 -4.67 -1.85
CA TRP A 56 -4.65 -4.86 -1.24
C TRP A 56 -5.74 -5.19 -2.25
N PHE A 57 -5.73 -4.63 -3.46
CA PHE A 57 -6.84 -4.71 -4.43
C PHE A 57 -6.75 -5.88 -5.40
N ASN A 58 -6.22 -6.99 -4.92
CA ASN A 58 -6.16 -8.25 -5.63
C ASN A 58 -5.46 -8.23 -6.99
N GLY A 59 -4.46 -7.35 -7.16
CA GLY A 59 -3.52 -7.36 -8.28
C GLY A 59 -4.16 -7.25 -9.67
N THR A 60 -4.32 -6.02 -10.18
CA THR A 60 -4.79 -5.77 -11.55
C THR A 60 -3.72 -5.98 -12.64
N PHE A 61 -2.51 -6.45 -12.33
CA PHE A 61 -1.40 -6.63 -13.27
C PHE A 61 -0.59 -7.93 -13.06
N THR A 62 0.20 -8.28 -14.08
CA THR A 62 0.82 -9.59 -14.37
C THR A 62 1.77 -10.18 -13.32
N PHE A 63 2.11 -9.48 -12.24
CA PHE A 63 3.16 -9.90 -11.29
C PHE A 63 2.63 -10.46 -9.96
N VAL A 64 1.33 -10.35 -9.67
CA VAL A 64 0.73 -10.95 -8.46
C VAL A 64 -0.65 -11.51 -8.81
N PHE A 65 -0.77 -12.85 -8.86
CA PHE A 65 -2.04 -13.51 -9.16
C PHE A 65 -3.15 -13.07 -8.20
N ALA A 66 -4.35 -12.91 -8.76
CA ALA A 66 -5.55 -12.68 -7.98
C ALA A 66 -5.76 -13.88 -7.04
N ILE A 67 -5.98 -13.58 -5.76
CA ILE A 67 -6.42 -14.57 -4.78
C ILE A 67 -7.90 -14.82 -4.99
N ASP A 68 -8.26 -16.09 -5.18
CA ASP A 68 -9.61 -16.59 -5.32
C ASP A 68 -9.82 -17.84 -4.47
N VAL A 69 -10.94 -18.52 -4.66
CA VAL A 69 -11.32 -19.71 -3.88
C VAL A 69 -10.35 -20.87 -4.10
N ASN A 70 -9.72 -20.96 -5.27
CA ASN A 70 -8.79 -22.02 -5.67
C ASN A 70 -7.35 -21.74 -5.25
N SER A 71 -7.03 -20.51 -4.83
CA SER A 71 -5.68 -20.16 -4.41
C SER A 71 -5.18 -21.00 -3.23
N SER A 72 -3.94 -21.43 -3.36
CA SER A 72 -3.17 -22.19 -2.39
C SER A 72 -2.77 -21.33 -1.18
N THR A 73 -2.45 -22.00 -0.07
CA THR A 73 -1.93 -21.33 1.13
C THR A 73 -0.64 -20.55 0.85
N GLY A 74 0.22 -21.04 -0.05
CA GLY A 74 1.46 -20.38 -0.43
C GLY A 74 1.24 -19.06 -1.17
N GLU A 75 0.28 -18.99 -2.07
CA GLU A 75 -0.07 -17.75 -2.80
C GLU A 75 -0.65 -16.69 -1.86
N VAL A 76 -1.53 -17.12 -0.95
CA VAL A 76 -2.09 -16.25 0.09
C VAL A 76 -1.00 -15.72 1.01
N TYR A 77 -0.05 -16.56 1.42
CA TYR A 77 1.09 -16.14 2.23
C TYR A 77 1.96 -15.10 1.51
N ARG A 78 2.30 -15.33 0.24
CA ARG A 78 3.03 -14.37 -0.59
C ARG A 78 2.30 -13.02 -0.68
N ARG A 79 0.98 -13.03 -0.82
CA ARG A 79 0.16 -11.80 -0.83
C ARG A 79 0.33 -11.02 0.47
N TRP A 80 0.27 -11.69 1.62
CA TRP A 80 0.50 -11.05 2.92
C TRP A 80 1.91 -10.47 3.06
N CYS A 81 2.93 -11.17 2.58
CA CYS A 81 4.29 -10.64 2.54
C CYS A 81 4.37 -9.36 1.70
N VAL A 82 3.78 -9.36 0.49
CA VAL A 82 3.78 -8.18 -0.39
C VAL A 82 3.08 -7.00 0.29
N ILE A 83 1.94 -7.22 0.95
CA ILE A 83 1.23 -6.17 1.72
C ILE A 83 2.12 -5.61 2.82
N LEU A 84 2.79 -6.48 3.59
CA LEU A 84 3.63 -6.06 4.70
C LEU A 84 4.85 -5.26 4.22
N PHE A 85 5.61 -5.79 3.26
CA PHE A 85 6.82 -5.13 2.76
C PHE A 85 6.50 -3.83 2.01
N SER A 86 5.43 -3.79 1.21
CA SER A 86 4.99 -2.54 0.56
C SER A 86 4.60 -1.48 1.59
N SER A 87 3.89 -1.87 2.65
CA SER A 87 3.50 -0.94 3.71
C SER A 87 4.71 -0.39 4.48
N LEU A 88 5.71 -1.24 4.77
CA LEU A 88 6.96 -0.80 5.40
C LEU A 88 7.73 0.18 4.51
N PHE A 89 7.84 -0.12 3.21
CA PHE A 89 8.47 0.77 2.24
C PHE A 89 7.71 2.09 2.14
N TYR A 90 6.38 2.06 2.08
CA TYR A 90 5.55 3.27 2.09
C TYR A 90 5.82 4.15 3.32
N VAL A 91 5.82 3.56 4.52
CA VAL A 91 6.16 4.31 5.75
C VAL A 91 7.56 4.91 5.67
N TYR A 92 8.54 4.16 5.19
CA TYR A 92 9.89 4.66 4.97
C TYR A 92 9.88 5.89 4.04
N THR A 93 9.17 5.84 2.92
CA THR A 93 9.11 6.98 1.96
C THR A 93 8.47 8.25 2.54
N LEU A 94 7.64 8.13 3.57
CA LEU A 94 7.08 9.29 4.27
C LEU A 94 8.10 9.92 5.23
N ILE A 95 9.03 9.13 5.77
CA ILE A 95 10.00 9.53 6.79
C ILE A 95 11.33 9.96 6.16
N ASP A 96 11.72 9.35 5.04
CA ASP A 96 13.01 9.56 4.36
C ASP A 96 13.39 11.04 4.16
N PRO A 97 12.47 11.96 3.79
CA PRO A 97 12.83 13.38 3.65
C PRO A 97 13.20 14.12 4.94
N PHE A 98 13.01 13.48 6.10
CA PHE A 98 13.37 14.04 7.42
C PHE A 98 14.69 13.50 7.98
N LEU A 99 15.30 12.51 7.33
CA LEU A 99 16.57 11.89 7.72
C LEU A 99 17.75 12.63 7.09
#